data_AF-A0A5R8PLJ2-F1
#
_entry.id   AF-A0A5R8PLJ2-F1
#
_cell.length_a   1.000
_cell.length_b   1.000
_cell.length_c   1.000
_cell.angle_alpha   90.00
_cell.angle_beta   90.00
_cell.angle_gamma   90.00
#
_symmetry.space_group_name_H-M   'P 1'
#
loop_
_entity.id
_entity.type
_entity.pdbx_description
1 polymer ?
#
loop_
_entity_poly.entity_id
_entity_poly.type
_entity_poly.pdbx_seq_one_letter_code
_entity_poly.pdbx_strand_id
1 'polypeptide(L)'
;MRWRILDLARAIPATLITAGTGWVTIQLLEWYELTGRESARPHDLTAAYAIAAVGFVLSIGTVAVTIVDAVRSRRPIGWAPLIGAPLFAGTWVCGFLVAIVTAPG
;
A
#
# COMPACT_ATOMS: atom_id res chain seq x y z
N MET A 1 -15.66 -12.18 27.16
CA MET A 1 -15.87 -12.72 25.80
C MET A 1 -16.40 -11.68 24.81
N ARG A 2 -17.48 -10.96 25.13
CA ARG A 2 -18.12 -9.96 24.24
C ARG A 2 -17.18 -8.88 23.66
N TRP A 3 -16.22 -8.37 24.45
CA TRP A 3 -15.21 -7.41 23.99
C TRP A 3 -14.24 -7.95 22.94
N ARG A 4 -13.84 -9.23 23.03
CA ARG A 4 -12.96 -9.87 22.04
C ARG A 4 -13.67 -10.11 20.71
N ILE A 5 -14.97 -10.42 20.75
CA ILE A 5 -15.77 -10.64 19.54
C ILE A 5 -15.94 -9.32 18.78
N LEU A 6 -16.24 -8.22 19.48
CA LEU A 6 -16.34 -6.89 18.87
C LEU A 6 -14.99 -6.41 18.29
N ASP A 7 -13.88 -6.76 18.94
CA ASP A 7 -12.54 -6.46 18.42
C ASP A 7 -12.25 -7.22 17.12
N LEU A 8 -12.49 -8.54 17.10
CA LEU A 8 -12.36 -9.35 15.89
C LEU A 8 -13.28 -8.88 14.77
N ALA A 9 -14.53 -8.54 15.10
CA ALA A 9 -15.51 -8.03 14.14
C ALA A 9 -15.06 -6.73 13.46
N ARG A 10 -14.14 -5.97 14.05
CA ARG A 10 -13.50 -4.78 13.44
C ARG A 10 -12.21 -5.12 12.72
N ALA A 11 -11.39 -6.00 13.29
CA ALA A 11 -10.11 -6.39 12.73
C ALA A 11 -10.25 -7.13 11.38
N ILE A 12 -11.25 -8.00 11.24
CA ILE A 12 -11.52 -8.72 9.99
C ILE A 12 -11.80 -7.75 8.83
N PRO A 13 -12.83 -6.87 8.88
CA PRO A 13 -13.09 -5.94 7.79
C PRO A 13 -11.95 -4.95 7.60
N ALA A 14 -11.29 -4.49 8.67
CA ALA A 14 -10.11 -3.62 8.56
C ALA A 14 -8.99 -4.26 7.73
N THR A 15 -8.72 -5.55 7.98
CA THR A 15 -7.70 -6.31 7.27
C THR A 15 -8.10 -6.55 5.82
N LEU A 16 -9.36 -6.91 5.55
CA LEU A 16 -9.88 -7.11 4.20
C LEU A 16 -9.83 -5.82 3.37
N ILE A 17 -10.23 -4.69 3.95
CA ILE A 17 -10.14 -3.37 3.30
C ILE A 17 -8.68 -3.07 2.97
N THR A 18 -7.78 -3.23 3.93
CA THR A 18 -6.35 -2.95 3.75
C THR A 18 -5.71 -3.83 2.67
N ALA A 19 -6.00 -5.13 2.69
CA ALA A 19 -5.53 -6.06 1.67
C ALA A 19 -6.11 -5.74 0.30
N GLY A 20 -7.40 -5.40 0.23
CA GLY A 20 -8.07 -4.96 -0.99
C GLY A 20 -7.45 -3.67 -1.54
N THR A 21 -7.13 -2.69 -0.70
CA THR A 21 -6.42 -1.47 -1.11
C THR A 21 -5.05 -1.79 -1.67
N GLY A 22 -4.26 -2.63 -0.98
CA GLY A 22 -2.96 -3.08 -1.48
C GLY A 22 -3.06 -3.76 -2.85
N TRP A 23 -4.04 -4.66 -3.01
CA TRP A 23 -4.32 -5.31 -4.29
C TRP A 23 -4.65 -4.31 -5.40
N VAL A 24 -5.57 -3.37 -5.15
CA VAL A 24 -5.95 -2.32 -6.12
C VAL A 24 -4.75 -1.47 -6.50
N THR A 25 -3.92 -1.05 -5.53
CA THR A 25 -2.73 -0.25 -5.82
C THR A 25 -1.69 -0.98 -6.67
N ILE A 26 -1.58 -2.31 -6.54
CA ILE A 26 -0.71 -3.11 -7.40
C ILE A 26 -1.24 -3.15 -8.83
N GLN A 27 -2.56 -3.33 -9.02
CA GLN A 27 -3.18 -3.33 -10.35
C GLN A 27 -3.01 -1.97 -11.05
N LEU A 28 -3.01 -0.88 -10.29
CA LEU A 28 -2.78 0.46 -10.82
C LEU A 28 -1.31 0.74 -11.20
N LEU A 29 -0.36 -0.18 -10.98
CA LEU A 29 1.02 0.02 -11.41
C LEU A 29 1.18 0.12 -12.93
N GLU A 30 0.29 -0.52 -13.69
CA GLU A 30 0.26 -0.40 -15.16
C GLU A 30 0.01 1.03 -15.62
N TRP A 31 -0.60 1.87 -14.76
CA TRP A 31 -0.84 3.27 -15.09
C TRP A 31 0.45 4.09 -15.16
N TYR A 32 1.57 3.59 -14.61
CA TYR A 32 2.87 4.24 -14.74
C TYR A 32 3.29 4.30 -16.21
N GLU A 33 2.90 3.34 -17.03
CA GLU A 33 3.20 3.34 -18.46
C GLU A 33 2.50 4.47 -19.22
N LEU A 34 1.47 5.07 -18.64
CA LEU A 34 0.74 6.19 -19.24
C LEU A 34 1.61 7.45 -19.36
N THR A 35 2.60 7.63 -18.47
CA THR A 35 3.40 8.87 -18.42
C THR A 35 4.34 9.03 -19.62
N GLY A 36 4.66 7.94 -20.32
CA GLY A 36 5.57 7.97 -21.47
C GLY A 36 4.92 7.76 -22.84
N ARG A 37 3.59 7.58 -22.91
CA ARG A 37 2.91 7.17 -24.16
C ARG A 37 3.05 8.14 -25.33
N GLU A 38 3.24 9.42 -25.06
CA GLU A 38 3.36 10.45 -26.09
C GLU A 38 4.81 10.67 -26.53
N SER A 39 5.77 10.04 -25.85
CA SER A 39 7.20 10.26 -26.09
C SER A 39 7.75 9.30 -27.16
N ALA A 40 8.62 9.83 -28.03
CA ALA A 40 9.29 9.03 -29.07
C ALA A 40 10.49 8.21 -28.52
N ARG A 41 10.88 8.44 -27.26
CA ARG A 41 12.00 7.74 -26.60
C ARG A 41 11.49 6.67 -25.65
N PRO A 42 12.26 5.58 -25.43
CA PRO A 42 11.92 4.59 -24.41
C PRO A 42 11.79 5.27 -23.04
N HIS A 43 10.65 5.09 -22.38
CA HIS A 43 10.43 5.61 -21.04
C HIS A 43 10.91 4.59 -20.00
N ASP A 44 11.98 4.94 -19.28
CA ASP A 44 12.49 4.10 -18.20
C ASP A 44 11.70 4.33 -16.90
N LEU A 45 11.01 3.27 -16.46
CA LEU A 45 10.18 3.24 -15.25
C LEU A 45 10.84 2.53 -14.07
N THR A 46 12.10 2.11 -14.21
CA THR A 46 12.80 1.29 -13.19
C THR A 46 12.78 1.96 -11.81
N ALA A 47 13.06 3.27 -11.76
CA ALA A 47 13.05 4.03 -10.50
C ALA A 47 11.64 4.14 -9.89
N ALA A 48 10.62 4.36 -10.72
CA ALA A 48 9.22 4.46 -10.30
C ALA A 48 8.73 3.15 -9.67
N TYR A 49 8.97 2.01 -10.35
CA TYR A 49 8.61 0.69 -9.84
C TYR A 49 9.41 0.31 -8.58
N ALA A 50 10.70 0.65 -8.52
CA ALA A 50 11.51 0.40 -7.33
C ALA A 50 10.96 1.14 -6.10
N ILE A 51 10.59 2.41 -6.25
CA ILE A 51 10.00 3.21 -5.16
C ILE A 51 8.67 2.63 -4.71
N ALA A 52 7.81 2.26 -5.65
CA ALA A 52 6.53 1.62 -5.33
C ALA A 52 6.72 0.26 -4.61
N ALA A 53 7.63 -0.58 -5.10
CA ALA A 53 7.91 -1.88 -4.51
C ALA A 53 8.44 -1.76 -3.08
N VAL A 54 9.42 -0.88 -2.86
CA VAL A 54 9.98 -0.65 -1.52
C VAL A 54 8.90 -0.14 -0.56
N GLY A 55 8.09 0.85 -0.98
CA GLY A 55 7.02 1.36 -0.12
C GLY A 55 5.94 0.33 0.17
N PHE A 56 5.63 -0.59 -0.75
CA PHE A 56 4.67 -1.66 -0.51
C PHE A 56 5.21 -2.65 0.53
N VAL A 57 6.48 -3.03 0.43
CA VAL A 57 7.16 -3.87 1.44
C VAL A 57 7.12 -3.20 2.82
N LEU A 58 7.44 -1.91 2.89
CA LEU A 58 7.39 -1.14 4.15
C LEU A 58 5.97 -1.02 4.70
N SER A 59 4.97 -0.84 3.84
CA SER A 59 3.56 -0.76 4.21
C SER A 59 3.07 -2.08 4.81
N ILE A 60 3.39 -3.21 4.16
CA ILE A 60 3.11 -4.55 4.67
C ILE A 60 3.81 -4.76 6.01
N GLY A 61 5.09 -4.41 6.11
CA GLY A 61 5.86 -4.51 7.35
C GLY A 61 5.23 -3.71 8.50
N THR A 62 4.76 -2.49 8.21
CA THR A 62 4.09 -1.62 9.19
C THR A 62 2.79 -2.25 9.69
N VAL A 63 1.94 -2.75 8.78
CA VAL A 63 0.70 -3.45 9.16
C VAL A 63 1.01 -4.70 9.98
N ALA A 64 2.00 -5.50 9.56
CA ALA A 64 2.40 -6.70 10.29
C ALA A 64 2.90 -6.39 11.70
N VAL A 65 3.77 -5.38 11.86
CA VAL A 65 4.28 -4.93 13.16
C VAL A 65 3.14 -4.47 14.07
N THR A 66 2.20 -3.65 13.57
CA THR A 66 1.07 -3.19 14.38
C THR A 66 0.18 -4.32 14.89
N ILE A 67 -0.08 -5.33 14.05
CA ILE A 67 -0.85 -6.53 14.45
C ILE A 67 -0.04 -7.37 15.46
N VAL A 68 1.24 -7.63 15.19
CA VAL A 68 2.10 -8.44 16.07
C VAL A 68 2.26 -7.78 17.44
N ASP A 69 2.47 -6.47 17.51
CA ASP A 69 2.57 -5.74 18.77
C ASP A 69 1.26 -5.77 19.56
N ALA A 70 0.12 -5.64 18.89
CA ALA A 70 -1.19 -5.78 19.52
C ALA A 70 -1.37 -7.18 20.12
N VAL A 71 -1.01 -8.23 19.37
CA VAL A 71 -1.08 -9.63 19.83
C VAL A 71 -0.14 -9.87 21.01
N ARG A 72 1.12 -9.45 20.92
CA ARG A 72 2.13 -9.60 21.98
C ARG A 72 1.72 -8.87 23.27
N SER A 73 1.18 -7.66 23.13
CA SER A 73 0.75 -6.83 24.25
C SER A 73 -0.65 -7.18 24.78
N ARG A 74 -1.32 -8.19 24.21
CA ARG A 74 -2.73 -8.56 24.47
C ARG A 74 -3.69 -7.37 24.35
N ARG A 75 -3.38 -6.43 23.47
CA ARG A 75 -4.20 -5.26 23.16
C ARG A 75 -5.19 -5.57 22.03
N PRO A 76 -6.35 -4.89 22.01
CA PRO A 76 -7.29 -4.99 20.89
C PRO A 76 -6.65 -4.52 19.58
N ILE A 77 -6.85 -5.26 18.50
CA ILE A 77 -6.36 -4.90 17.15
C ILE A 77 -7.28 -3.83 16.55
N GLY A 78 -8.59 -3.99 16.72
CA GLY A 78 -9.62 -3.05 16.27
C GLY A 78 -9.47 -2.66 14.81
N TRP A 79 -9.27 -1.36 14.56
CA TRP A 79 -9.13 -0.78 13.23
C TRP A 79 -7.66 -0.55 12.81
N ALA A 80 -6.69 -1.03 13.60
CA ALA A 80 -5.27 -0.79 13.34
C ALA A 80 -4.81 -1.15 11.92
N PRO A 81 -5.28 -2.25 11.28
CA PRO A 81 -4.86 -2.58 9.92
C PRO A 81 -5.13 -1.47 8.90
N LEU A 82 -6.16 -0.63 9.10
CA LEU A 82 -6.54 0.44 8.17
C LEU A 82 -5.43 1.45 7.90
N ILE A 83 -4.40 1.53 8.75
CA ILE A 83 -3.21 2.35 8.46
C ILE A 83 -2.54 1.93 7.16
N GLY A 84 -2.66 0.67 6.74
CA GLY A 84 -2.07 0.18 5.50
C GLY A 84 -2.70 0.81 4.26
N ALA A 85 -4.00 1.11 4.26
CA ALA A 85 -4.68 1.69 3.10
C ALA A 85 -4.06 3.01 2.60
N PRO A 86 -3.88 4.06 3.43
CA PRO A 86 -3.21 5.28 3.01
C PRO A 86 -1.71 5.06 2.72
N LEU A 87 -1.05 4.10 3.37
CA LEU A 87 0.36 3.79 3.10
C LEU A 87 0.56 3.18 1.70
N PHE A 88 -0.30 2.25 1.30
CA PHE A 88 -0.31 1.68 -0.05
C PHE A 88 -0.60 2.76 -1.09
N ALA A 89 -1.66 3.56 -0.88
CA ALA A 89 -2.00 4.64 -1.79
C ALA A 89 -0.87 5.67 -1.92
N GLY A 90 -0.29 6.11 -0.79
CA GLY A 90 0.81 7.08 -0.77
C GLY A 90 2.07 6.55 -1.46
N THR A 91 2.42 5.29 -1.22
CA THR A 91 3.53 4.63 -1.90
C THR A 91 3.33 4.61 -3.41
N TRP A 92 2.14 4.21 -3.87
CA TRP A 92 1.82 4.18 -5.29
C TRP A 92 1.88 5.59 -5.90
N VAL A 93 1.39 6.61 -5.19
CA VAL A 93 1.49 8.02 -5.65
C VAL A 93 2.96 8.44 -5.76
N CYS A 94 3.81 8.09 -4.79
CA CYS A 94 5.23 8.44 -4.85
C CYS A 94 5.92 7.84 -6.07
N GLY A 95 5.69 6.57 -6.39
CA GLY A 95 6.23 5.94 -7.60
C GLY A 95 5.66 6.59 -8.87
N PHE A 96 4.38 6.94 -8.89
CA PHE A 96 3.74 7.58 -10.03
C PHE A 96 4.32 8.98 -10.30
N LEU A 97 4.56 9.76 -9.23
CA LEU A 97 5.21 11.06 -9.34
C LEU A 97 6.62 10.94 -9.92
N VAL A 98 7.36 9.88 -9.55
CA VAL A 98 8.68 9.62 -10.13
C VAL A 98 8.53 9.31 -11.62
N ALA A 99 7.56 8.48 -12.02
CA ALA A 99 7.29 8.19 -13.42
C ALA A 99 6.99 9.46 -14.24
N ILE A 100 6.21 10.40 -13.70
CA ILE A 100 5.95 11.71 -14.33
C ILE A 100 7.23 12.53 -14.46
N VAL A 101 8.02 12.64 -13.40
CA VAL A 101 9.22 13.48 -13.37
C VAL A 101 10.33 12.92 -14.28
N THR A 102 10.38 11.60 -14.46
CA THR A 102 11.34 10.94 -15.36
C THR A 102 10.78 10.71 -16.76
N ALA A 103 9.57 11.19 -17.06
CA ALA A 103 8.98 11.10 -18.39
C ALA A 103 9.83 11.89 -19.41
N PRO A 104 10.12 11.32 -20.59
CA PRO A 104 10.72 12.08 -21.67
C PRO A 104 9.68 13.09 -22.17
N GLY A 105 10.03 14.38 -22.13
CA GLY A 105 9.25 15.44 -22.77
C GLY A 105 9.34 15.44 -24.29
#